data_AF-A0A0S7YJL8-F1
#
_entry.id   AF-A0A0S7YJL8-F1
#
_cell.length_a   1.000
_cell.length_b   1.000
_cell.length_c   1.000
_cell.angle_alpha   90.00
_cell.angle_beta   90.00
_cell.angle_gamma   90.00
#
_symmetry.space_group_name_H-M   'P 1'
#
loop_
_entity.id
_entity.type
_entity.pdbx_description
1 polymer ?
#
loop_
_entity_poly.entity_id
_entity_poly.type
_entity_poly.pdbx_seq_one_letter_code
_entity_poly.pdbx_strand_id
1 'polypeptide(L)'
;MNQRSQPAPRQRRLAAWAVLGAFLAGLPGSPALAGPRGERVISGQATFDRGGSETVIDTKTEQTIVEYESFDILAGEIVRINQPSEASRILNRVPHGDPTRVNGQLRSNGYVYILNPAGVFLGESAVIDVSGLVAGAGRVSNADFLAGLDRFTDLSGDVVVAEGASVSAEGLVALVGRRVANFGAIRTEGGMVALVAGENAMLAKIDGRV
;
A
#
# COMPACT_ATOMS: atom_id res chain seq x y z
N MET A 1 70.76 -35.27 -61.64
CA MET A 1 70.27 -33.98 -61.12
C MET A 1 68.78 -34.14 -60.82
N ASN A 2 68.38 -34.35 -59.56
CA ASN A 2 66.98 -34.19 -59.11
C ASN A 2 66.87 -34.18 -57.56
N GLN A 3 66.46 -33.00 -57.07
CA GLN A 3 65.63 -32.61 -55.91
C GLN A 3 65.64 -33.39 -54.58
N ARG A 4 65.63 -32.63 -53.47
CA ARG A 4 64.70 -32.71 -52.31
C ARG A 4 65.04 -31.58 -51.30
N SER A 5 64.21 -30.55 -51.18
CA SER A 5 63.13 -30.34 -50.18
C SER A 5 63.62 -29.91 -48.78
N GLN A 6 63.38 -28.63 -48.42
CA GLN A 6 63.48 -28.09 -47.05
C GLN A 6 62.22 -28.40 -46.21
N PRO A 7 62.30 -28.31 -44.87
CA PRO A 7 61.17 -27.85 -44.06
C PRO A 7 61.49 -26.64 -43.14
N ALA A 8 60.42 -25.88 -42.87
CA ALA A 8 60.34 -24.59 -42.17
C ALA A 8 60.35 -24.68 -40.62
N PRO A 9 60.47 -23.54 -39.87
CA PRO A 9 60.78 -23.53 -38.44
C PRO A 9 59.55 -23.58 -37.52
N ARG A 10 59.71 -24.18 -36.33
CA ARG A 10 58.70 -24.22 -35.24
C ARG A 10 58.73 -22.94 -34.41
N GLN A 11 57.64 -22.18 -34.42
CA GLN A 11 57.40 -21.05 -33.52
C GLN A 11 57.04 -21.54 -32.11
N ARG A 12 57.79 -21.09 -31.10
CA ARG A 12 57.46 -21.27 -29.68
C ARG A 12 56.59 -20.10 -29.21
N ARG A 13 55.36 -20.41 -28.78
CA ARG A 13 54.41 -19.45 -28.20
C ARG A 13 54.83 -19.07 -26.78
N LEU A 14 54.93 -17.77 -26.51
CA LEU A 14 55.07 -17.21 -25.17
C LEU A 14 53.68 -17.11 -24.52
N ALA A 15 53.54 -17.61 -23.29
CA ALA A 15 52.31 -17.53 -22.51
C ALA A 15 52.34 -16.25 -21.65
N ALA A 16 51.34 -15.38 -21.84
CA ALA A 16 51.10 -14.19 -21.05
C ALA A 16 50.31 -14.54 -19.78
N TRP A 17 50.74 -14.02 -18.63
CA TRP A 17 49.96 -14.05 -17.39
C TRP A 17 49.52 -12.61 -17.08
N ALA A 18 48.27 -12.29 -17.35
CA ALA A 18 47.63 -11.06 -16.91
C ALA A 18 46.85 -11.35 -15.62
N VAL A 19 47.28 -10.78 -14.50
CA VAL A 19 46.54 -10.80 -13.24
C VAL A 19 45.48 -9.71 -13.30
N LEU A 20 44.21 -10.11 -13.46
CA LEU A 20 43.07 -9.21 -13.42
C LEU A 20 42.56 -9.12 -11.97
N GLY A 21 42.90 -8.02 -11.28
CA GLY A 21 42.34 -7.70 -9.97
C GLY A 21 40.89 -7.28 -10.09
N ALA A 22 39.98 -8.06 -9.48
CA ALA A 22 38.56 -7.74 -9.41
C ALA A 22 38.31 -6.66 -8.35
N PHE A 23 37.97 -5.45 -8.79
CA PHE A 23 37.48 -4.37 -7.93
C PHE A 23 35.96 -4.52 -7.81
N LEU A 24 35.49 -5.25 -6.80
CA LEU A 24 34.07 -5.28 -6.42
C LEU A 24 33.74 -3.99 -5.66
N ALA A 25 33.44 -2.92 -6.40
CA ALA A 25 32.85 -1.72 -5.83
C ALA A 25 31.39 -2.04 -5.43
N GLY A 26 31.13 -2.14 -4.13
CA GLY A 26 29.77 -2.22 -3.60
C GLY A 26 28.99 -0.96 -3.97
N LEU A 27 27.98 -1.10 -4.83
CA LEU A 27 27.05 -0.02 -5.12
C LEU A 27 26.30 0.31 -3.82
N PRO A 28 26.29 1.57 -3.34
CA PRO A 28 25.40 1.94 -2.25
C PRO A 28 23.96 1.74 -2.72
N GLY A 29 23.22 0.87 -2.03
CA GLY A 29 21.78 0.70 -2.28
C GLY A 29 21.09 2.04 -2.06
N SER A 30 20.32 2.49 -3.05
CA SER A 30 19.45 3.65 -2.86
C SER A 30 18.55 3.39 -1.65
N PRO A 31 18.39 4.36 -0.71
CA PRO A 31 17.44 4.17 0.37
C PRO A 31 16.08 3.92 -0.25
N ALA A 32 15.50 2.76 0.02
CA ALA A 32 14.13 2.49 -0.37
C ALA A 32 13.25 3.48 0.41
N LEU A 33 12.59 4.37 -0.32
CA LEU A 33 11.60 5.27 0.28
C LEU A 33 10.42 4.43 0.72
N ALA A 34 10.01 4.57 1.99
CA ALA A 34 8.81 3.93 2.51
C ALA A 34 7.59 4.24 1.62
N GLY A 35 6.71 3.25 1.45
CA GLY A 35 5.43 3.45 0.78
C GLY A 35 4.51 4.42 1.55
N PRO A 36 3.40 4.90 0.95
CA PRO A 36 2.89 4.65 -0.41
C PRO A 36 3.63 5.46 -1.51
N ARG A 37 3.35 5.17 -2.79
CA ARG A 37 4.05 5.78 -3.96
C ARG A 37 3.10 6.27 -5.06
N GLY A 38 3.55 7.27 -5.82
CA GLY A 38 2.84 7.78 -7.00
C GLY A 38 1.58 8.57 -6.63
N GLU A 39 1.64 9.33 -5.54
CA GLU A 39 0.53 10.08 -5.00
C GLU A 39 0.11 11.26 -5.89
N ARG A 40 -1.20 11.49 -5.94
CA ARG A 40 -1.82 12.65 -6.57
C ARG A 40 -3.04 13.06 -5.77
N VAL A 41 -2.97 14.25 -5.19
CA VAL A 41 -4.11 14.83 -4.45
C VAL A 41 -5.19 15.23 -5.45
N ILE A 42 -6.37 14.64 -5.32
CA ILE A 42 -7.53 14.87 -6.20
C ILE A 42 -8.46 15.93 -5.62
N SER A 43 -8.60 15.95 -4.29
CA SER A 43 -9.42 16.91 -3.56
C SER A 43 -8.86 17.12 -2.16
N GLY A 44 -9.03 18.32 -1.61
CA GLY A 44 -8.46 18.71 -0.33
C GLY A 44 -6.99 19.11 -0.45
N GLN A 45 -6.28 19.09 0.68
CA GLN A 45 -4.86 19.43 0.75
C GLN A 45 -4.13 18.38 1.58
N ALA A 46 -3.05 17.83 1.03
CA ALA A 46 -2.16 16.89 1.71
C ALA A 46 -0.70 17.15 1.36
N THR A 47 0.19 17.01 2.34
CA THR A 47 1.65 16.98 2.15
C THR A 47 2.20 15.63 2.57
N PHE A 48 3.29 15.22 1.93
CA PHE A 48 3.92 13.91 2.10
C PHE A 48 5.38 14.11 2.46
N ASP A 49 5.75 13.73 3.69
CA ASP A 49 7.13 13.71 4.15
C ASP A 49 7.60 12.25 4.28
N ARG A 50 8.75 11.94 3.71
CA ARG A 50 9.31 10.57 3.67
C ARG A 50 10.69 10.56 4.30
N GLY A 51 10.79 9.92 5.45
CA GLY A 51 12.03 9.83 6.23
C GLY A 51 12.30 8.39 6.66
N GLY A 52 13.33 7.77 6.07
CA GLY A 52 13.70 6.39 6.41
C GLY A 52 12.55 5.42 6.15
N SER A 53 12.09 4.73 7.19
CA SER A 53 10.97 3.78 7.14
C SER A 53 9.61 4.41 7.48
N GLU A 54 9.53 5.72 7.72
CA GLU A 54 8.28 6.42 8.03
C GLU A 54 7.87 7.38 6.91
N THR A 55 6.61 7.31 6.53
CA THR A 55 5.93 8.30 5.69
C THR A 55 4.89 9.02 6.53
N VAL A 56 5.00 10.35 6.61
CA VAL A 56 4.03 11.21 7.29
C VAL A 56 3.18 11.92 6.24
N ILE A 57 1.86 11.82 6.38
CA ILE A 57 0.87 12.45 5.52
C ILE A 57 0.09 13.45 6.38
N ASP A 58 0.27 14.74 6.12
CA ASP A 58 -0.48 15.79 6.83
C ASP A 58 -1.57 16.34 5.92
N THR A 59 -2.83 16.19 6.34
CA THR A 59 -3.97 16.80 5.64
C THR A 59 -4.40 18.10 6.29
N LYS A 60 -4.90 19.05 5.49
CA LYS A 60 -5.40 20.36 5.99
C LYS A 60 -6.91 20.56 5.83
N THR A 61 -7.58 19.58 5.25
CA THR A 61 -9.03 19.62 4.96
C THR A 61 -9.72 18.43 5.60
N GLU A 62 -10.95 18.64 6.10
CA GLU A 62 -11.75 17.60 6.76
C GLU A 62 -12.00 16.37 5.88
N GLN A 63 -12.04 16.56 4.56
CA GLN A 63 -12.14 15.49 3.58
C GLN A 63 -11.03 15.65 2.56
N THR A 64 -10.24 14.59 2.37
CA THR A 64 -9.12 14.58 1.42
C THR A 64 -9.19 13.34 0.55
N ILE A 65 -8.97 13.48 -0.76
CA ILE A 65 -8.88 12.35 -1.69
C ILE A 65 -7.49 12.33 -2.30
N VAL A 66 -6.79 11.22 -2.17
CA VAL A 66 -5.49 10.95 -2.77
C VAL A 66 -5.56 9.68 -3.59
N GLU A 67 -5.14 9.77 -4.85
CA GLU A 67 -4.92 8.60 -5.70
C GLU A 67 -3.44 8.22 -5.69
N TYR A 68 -3.15 6.93 -5.72
CA TYR A 68 -1.79 6.38 -5.70
C TYR A 68 -1.59 5.39 -6.84
N GLU A 69 -0.35 5.26 -7.28
CA GLU A 69 0.08 4.11 -8.10
C GLU A 69 0.14 2.83 -7.25
N SER A 70 0.60 2.94 -6.00
CA SER A 70 0.57 1.85 -5.03
C SER A 70 0.40 2.38 -3.60
N PHE A 71 -0.45 1.73 -2.82
CA PHE A 71 -0.64 2.01 -1.40
C PHE A 71 -0.17 0.82 -0.55
N ASP A 72 1.08 0.42 -0.73
CA ASP A 72 1.67 -0.65 0.08
C ASP A 72 2.40 -0.05 1.30
N ILE A 73 2.39 -0.80 2.40
CA ILE A 73 3.16 -0.50 3.61
C ILE A 73 3.92 -1.77 3.95
N LEU A 74 5.23 -1.81 3.75
CA LEU A 74 6.02 -3.02 3.97
C LEU A 74 6.25 -3.27 5.46
N ALA A 75 6.68 -4.49 5.80
CA ALA A 75 7.06 -4.81 7.17
C ALA A 75 8.20 -3.90 7.64
N GLY A 76 8.05 -3.31 8.84
CA GLY A 76 8.98 -2.32 9.37
C GLY A 76 8.73 -0.88 8.90
N GLU A 77 7.82 -0.65 7.94
CA GLU A 77 7.39 0.68 7.54
C GLU A 77 6.23 1.20 8.38
N ILE A 78 6.14 2.52 8.48
CA ILE A 78 5.06 3.23 9.16
C ILE A 78 4.50 4.28 8.22
N VAL A 79 3.18 4.29 8.04
CA VAL A 79 2.45 5.43 7.48
C VAL A 79 1.67 6.08 8.60
N ARG A 80 1.99 7.34 8.89
CA ARG A 80 1.24 8.18 9.85
C ARG A 80 0.46 9.23 9.08
N ILE A 81 -0.85 9.27 9.28
CA ILE A 81 -1.74 10.26 8.66
C ILE A 81 -2.28 11.19 9.75
N ASN A 82 -1.80 12.43 9.77
CA ASN A 82 -2.29 13.47 10.65
C ASN A 82 -3.42 14.23 9.94
N GLN A 83 -4.61 14.19 10.54
CA GLN A 83 -5.81 14.84 10.03
C GLN A 83 -6.27 15.97 10.96
N PRO A 84 -7.03 16.98 10.48
CA PRO A 84 -7.49 18.09 11.31
C PRO A 84 -8.24 17.69 12.58
N SER A 85 -9.04 16.63 12.54
CA SER A 85 -9.81 16.11 13.67
C SER A 85 -10.02 14.60 13.59
N GLU A 86 -10.55 14.00 14.66
CA GLU A 86 -10.99 12.60 14.71
C GLU A 86 -12.17 12.27 13.79
N ALA A 87 -12.92 13.29 13.38
CA ALA A 87 -14.01 13.17 12.42
C ALA A 87 -13.55 13.34 10.96
N SER A 88 -12.33 13.85 10.73
CA SER A 88 -11.78 14.02 9.39
C SER A 88 -11.60 12.66 8.70
N ARG A 89 -11.71 12.65 7.37
CA ARG A 89 -11.66 11.44 6.54
C ARG A 89 -10.69 11.64 5.37
N ILE A 90 -9.78 10.70 5.18
CA ILE A 90 -8.94 10.61 3.98
C ILE A 90 -9.32 9.38 3.14
N LEU A 91 -9.47 9.57 1.84
CA LEU A 91 -9.59 8.50 0.85
C LEU A 91 -8.27 8.26 0.14
N ASN A 92 -7.66 7.11 0.43
CA ASN A 92 -6.50 6.58 -0.28
C ASN A 92 -7.00 5.58 -1.33
N ARG A 93 -6.88 5.92 -2.60
CA ARG A 93 -7.39 5.10 -3.71
C ARG A 93 -6.27 4.64 -4.63
N VAL A 94 -6.23 3.35 -4.92
CA VAL A 94 -5.42 2.75 -5.99
C VAL A 94 -6.39 2.32 -7.09
N PRO A 95 -6.59 3.13 -8.15
CA PRO A 95 -7.65 2.88 -9.13
C PRO A 95 -7.35 1.70 -10.07
N HIS A 96 -6.07 1.39 -10.28
CA HIS A 96 -5.57 0.32 -11.13
C HIS A 96 -4.25 -0.22 -10.55
N GLY A 97 -3.87 -1.43 -10.94
CA GLY A 97 -2.61 -2.06 -10.54
C GLY A 97 -2.82 -3.26 -9.63
N ASP A 98 -1.80 -3.56 -8.84
CA ASP A 98 -1.81 -4.69 -7.91
C ASP A 98 -2.69 -4.40 -6.68
N PRO A 99 -3.15 -5.46 -5.96
CA PRO A 99 -3.84 -5.29 -4.70
C PRO A 99 -2.98 -4.57 -3.66
N THR A 100 -3.63 -3.78 -2.81
CA THR A 100 -2.97 -3.09 -1.70
C THR A 100 -2.55 -4.10 -0.63
N ARG A 101 -1.29 -4.04 -0.21
CA ARG A 101 -0.72 -4.89 0.85
C ARG A 101 -0.17 -4.04 2.00
N VAL A 102 -0.77 -4.20 3.17
CA VAL A 102 -0.29 -3.58 4.41
C VAL A 102 0.32 -4.67 5.27
N ASN A 103 1.64 -4.67 5.42
CA ASN A 103 2.41 -5.52 6.32
C ASN A 103 3.17 -4.70 7.39
N GLY A 104 3.10 -3.37 7.34
CA GLY A 104 3.66 -2.48 8.35
C GLY A 104 2.59 -1.86 9.24
N GLN A 105 2.82 -0.60 9.63
CA GLN A 105 1.94 0.13 10.53
C GLN A 105 1.21 1.24 9.80
N LEU A 106 -0.10 1.34 10.01
CA LEU A 106 -0.91 2.47 9.56
C LEU A 106 -1.51 3.15 10.78
N ARG A 107 -1.17 4.43 10.98
CA ARG A 107 -1.63 5.21 12.13
C ARG A 107 -2.35 6.46 11.67
N SER A 108 -3.48 6.80 12.28
CA SER A 108 -4.14 8.09 12.05
C SER A 108 -4.96 8.53 13.24
N ASN A 109 -5.05 9.83 13.46
CA ASN A 109 -5.98 10.39 14.43
C ASN A 109 -7.40 10.57 13.87
N GLY A 110 -7.71 10.08 12.65
CA GLY A 110 -9.02 10.24 12.00
C GLY A 110 -9.43 9.00 11.19
N TYR A 111 -10.43 9.14 10.32
CA TYR A 111 -10.91 8.03 9.48
C TYR A 111 -10.01 7.83 8.26
N VAL A 112 -9.65 6.58 7.99
CA VAL A 112 -8.81 6.20 6.85
C VAL A 112 -9.57 5.23 5.95
N TYR A 113 -9.72 5.62 4.69
CA TYR A 113 -10.28 4.80 3.63
C TYR A 113 -9.15 4.29 2.74
N ILE A 114 -9.16 2.99 2.46
CA ILE A 114 -8.26 2.32 1.51
C ILE A 114 -9.14 1.65 0.47
N LEU A 115 -9.15 2.16 -0.76
CA LEU A 115 -9.90 1.59 -1.87
C LEU A 115 -8.99 1.09 -2.99
N ASN A 116 -9.10 -0.20 -3.30
CA ASN A 116 -8.39 -0.81 -4.41
C ASN A 116 -9.23 -1.95 -5.01
N PRO A 117 -9.80 -1.80 -6.23
CA PRO A 117 -10.61 -2.84 -6.85
C PRO A 117 -9.92 -4.19 -7.03
N ALA A 118 -8.58 -4.23 -7.08
CA ALA A 118 -7.81 -5.47 -7.15
C ALA A 118 -7.79 -6.24 -5.81
N GLY A 119 -8.03 -5.56 -4.69
CA GLY A 119 -8.11 -6.12 -3.35
C GLY A 119 -7.33 -5.33 -2.30
N VAL A 120 -7.63 -5.60 -1.03
CA VAL A 120 -6.95 -5.01 0.13
C VAL A 120 -6.58 -6.12 1.11
N PHE A 121 -5.29 -6.27 1.38
CA PHE A 121 -4.74 -7.32 2.23
C PHE A 121 -3.99 -6.71 3.40
N LEU A 122 -4.51 -6.91 4.61
CA LEU A 122 -3.80 -6.63 5.86
C LEU A 122 -3.06 -7.91 6.25
N GLY A 123 -1.75 -7.94 6.03
CA GLY A 123 -0.88 -9.10 6.24
C GLY A 123 -0.56 -9.35 7.72
N GLU A 124 0.17 -10.42 7.99
CA GLU A 124 0.40 -10.96 9.35
C GLU A 124 1.03 -9.96 10.32
N SER A 125 1.91 -9.08 9.84
CA SER A 125 2.56 -8.06 10.65
C SER A 125 1.84 -6.70 10.65
N ALA A 126 0.64 -6.62 10.07
CA ALA A 126 -0.10 -5.37 9.98
C ALA A 126 -0.58 -4.90 11.34
N VAL A 127 -0.28 -3.64 11.67
CA VAL A 127 -0.83 -2.96 12.85
C VAL A 127 -1.53 -1.69 12.40
N ILE A 128 -2.86 -1.65 12.52
CA ILE A 128 -3.68 -0.50 12.17
C ILE A 128 -4.23 0.13 13.45
N ASP A 129 -4.04 1.44 13.58
CA ASP A 129 -4.50 2.24 14.73
C ASP A 129 -5.05 3.58 14.24
N VAL A 130 -6.38 3.68 14.18
CA VAL A 130 -7.10 4.79 13.52
C VAL A 130 -8.40 5.14 14.24
N SER A 131 -8.95 6.35 14.10
CA SER A 131 -10.30 6.62 14.62
C SER A 131 -11.39 5.82 13.88
N GLY A 132 -11.16 5.50 12.60
CA GLY A 132 -12.00 4.56 11.85
C GLY A 132 -11.30 4.04 10.60
N LEU A 133 -11.60 2.80 10.20
CA LEU A 133 -11.04 2.15 9.02
C LEU A 133 -12.14 1.74 8.06
N VAL A 134 -11.96 2.06 6.78
CA VAL A 134 -12.74 1.47 5.69
C VAL A 134 -11.78 0.89 4.65
N ALA A 135 -11.72 -0.44 4.56
CA ALA A 135 -10.97 -1.16 3.54
C ALA A 135 -11.94 -1.73 2.51
N GLY A 136 -11.86 -1.25 1.26
CA GLY A 136 -12.81 -1.58 0.20
C GLY A 136 -12.15 -2.08 -1.08
N ALA A 137 -12.58 -3.24 -1.56
CA ALA A 137 -12.14 -3.82 -2.83
C ALA A 137 -13.09 -3.50 -3.99
N GLY A 138 -13.37 -2.20 -4.18
CA GLY A 138 -14.20 -1.65 -5.24
C GLY A 138 -14.06 -0.14 -5.34
N ARG A 139 -15.12 0.56 -5.70
CA ARG A 139 -15.10 2.00 -5.99
C ARG A 139 -16.13 2.77 -5.15
N VAL A 140 -15.73 3.95 -4.70
CA VAL A 140 -16.63 5.01 -4.19
C VAL A 140 -16.33 6.24 -5.04
N SER A 141 -17.37 6.93 -5.54
CA SER A 141 -17.15 8.13 -6.36
C SER A 141 -16.61 9.29 -5.53
N ASN A 142 -15.92 10.25 -6.15
CA ASN A 142 -15.45 11.44 -5.42
C ASN A 142 -16.64 12.22 -4.83
N ALA A 143 -17.74 12.30 -5.57
CA ALA A 143 -18.96 12.99 -5.13
C ALA A 143 -19.58 12.31 -3.90
N ASP A 144 -19.71 10.98 -3.92
CA ASP A 144 -20.24 10.23 -2.77
C ASP A 144 -19.34 10.40 -1.54
N PHE A 145 -18.01 10.25 -1.70
CA PHE A 145 -17.07 10.43 -0.58
C PHE A 145 -17.15 11.84 0.03
N LEU A 146 -17.16 12.88 -0.82
CA LEU A 146 -17.27 14.27 -0.37
C LEU A 146 -18.65 14.58 0.24
N ALA A 147 -19.71 13.88 -0.18
CA ALA A 147 -21.03 13.94 0.43
C ALA A 147 -21.15 13.11 1.71
N GLY A 148 -20.10 12.40 2.13
CA GLY A 148 -20.11 11.52 3.29
C GLY A 148 -20.85 10.20 3.08
N LEU A 149 -21.15 9.84 1.82
CA LEU A 149 -21.89 8.65 1.45
C LEU A 149 -20.94 7.48 1.18
N ASP A 150 -21.08 6.42 1.96
CA ASP A 150 -20.30 5.19 1.81
C ASP A 150 -20.99 4.24 0.81
N ARG A 151 -21.07 4.68 -0.46
CA ARG A 151 -21.65 3.93 -1.60
C ARG A 151 -20.55 3.23 -2.39
N PHE A 152 -20.45 1.91 -2.22
CA PHE A 152 -19.49 1.06 -2.91
C PHE A 152 -20.11 0.43 -4.16
N THR A 153 -19.38 0.52 -5.24
CA THR A 153 -19.70 -0.03 -6.56
C THR A 153 -18.56 -0.88 -7.07
N ASP A 154 -18.84 -1.77 -8.02
CA ASP A 154 -17.83 -2.61 -8.67
C ASP A 154 -16.94 -3.37 -7.67
N LEU A 155 -17.55 -3.99 -6.66
CA LEU A 155 -16.83 -4.82 -5.70
C LEU A 155 -16.32 -6.07 -6.43
N SER A 156 -15.03 -6.09 -6.77
CA SER A 156 -14.40 -7.11 -7.61
C SER A 156 -13.31 -7.90 -6.89
N GLY A 157 -12.57 -7.27 -5.98
CA GLY A 157 -11.46 -7.89 -5.27
C GLY A 157 -11.84 -8.42 -3.90
N ASP A 158 -10.87 -9.04 -3.25
CA ASP A 158 -11.02 -9.53 -1.88
C ASP A 158 -10.52 -8.52 -0.86
N VAL A 159 -11.15 -8.51 0.32
CA VAL A 159 -10.61 -7.84 1.50
C VAL A 159 -10.26 -8.90 2.53
N VAL A 160 -8.98 -8.98 2.91
CA VAL A 160 -8.48 -10.01 3.82
C VAL A 160 -7.70 -9.38 4.96
N VAL A 161 -8.02 -9.80 6.18
CA VAL A 161 -7.23 -9.54 7.37
C VAL A 161 -6.60 -10.87 7.79
N ALA A 162 -5.28 -11.00 7.65
CA ALA A 162 -4.56 -12.24 7.90
C ALA A 162 -4.43 -12.55 9.41
N GLU A 163 -4.13 -13.80 9.73
CA GLU A 163 -3.71 -14.19 11.08
C GLU A 163 -2.50 -13.35 11.49
N GLY A 164 -2.44 -12.91 12.75
CA GLY A 164 -1.41 -11.98 13.26
C GLY A 164 -1.73 -10.50 13.07
N ALA A 165 -2.51 -10.12 12.05
CA ALA A 165 -2.90 -8.73 11.83
C ALA A 165 -3.75 -8.20 13.00
N SER A 166 -3.51 -6.95 13.39
CA SER A 166 -4.26 -6.26 14.43
C SER A 166 -4.80 -4.93 13.93
N VAL A 167 -6.13 -4.78 13.99
CA VAL A 167 -6.83 -3.53 13.69
C VAL A 167 -7.46 -3.02 14.98
N SER A 168 -7.07 -1.82 15.39
CA SER A 168 -7.68 -1.05 16.47
C SER A 168 -8.33 0.19 15.88
N ALA A 169 -9.61 0.41 16.22
CA ALA A 169 -10.25 1.68 15.93
C ALA A 169 -11.22 2.12 17.02
N GLU A 170 -11.52 3.42 17.10
CA GLU A 170 -12.51 3.92 18.05
C GLU A 170 -13.94 3.75 17.50
N GLY A 171 -14.14 4.11 16.23
CA GLY A 171 -15.43 4.11 15.54
C GLY A 171 -15.65 2.88 14.65
N LEU A 172 -15.80 3.11 13.35
CA LEU A 172 -16.16 2.07 12.38
C LEU A 172 -14.90 1.34 11.87
N VAL A 173 -14.96 0.00 11.81
CA VAL A 173 -14.12 -0.82 10.92
C VAL A 173 -15.03 -1.49 9.90
N ALA A 174 -14.96 -1.06 8.65
CA ALA A 174 -15.70 -1.66 7.54
C ALA A 174 -14.75 -2.35 6.55
N LEU A 175 -14.99 -3.64 6.32
CA LEU A 175 -14.32 -4.44 5.30
C LEU A 175 -15.34 -4.75 4.21
N VAL A 176 -15.12 -4.26 2.98
CA VAL A 176 -16.12 -4.32 1.92
C VAL A 176 -15.50 -4.86 0.62
N GLY A 177 -15.93 -6.01 0.12
CA GLY A 177 -15.33 -6.63 -1.06
C GLY A 177 -16.24 -7.60 -1.78
N ARG A 178 -15.73 -8.23 -2.86
CA ARG A 178 -16.40 -9.38 -3.48
C ARG A 178 -16.45 -10.54 -2.50
N ARG A 179 -15.35 -10.74 -1.76
CA ARG A 179 -15.25 -11.62 -0.61
C ARG A 179 -14.55 -10.88 0.51
N VAL A 180 -14.91 -11.23 1.74
CA VAL A 180 -14.29 -10.67 2.94
C VAL A 180 -13.91 -11.82 3.86
N ALA A 181 -12.66 -11.83 4.33
CA ALA A 181 -12.17 -12.80 5.29
C ALA A 181 -11.39 -12.11 6.40
N ASN A 182 -11.63 -12.51 7.64
CA ASN A 182 -10.86 -12.06 8.79
C ASN A 182 -10.36 -13.28 9.57
N PHE A 183 -9.04 -13.40 9.64
CA PHE A 183 -8.30 -14.37 10.46
C PHE A 183 -7.48 -13.67 11.56
N GLY A 184 -7.46 -12.34 11.57
CA GLY A 184 -6.76 -11.52 12.56
C GLY A 184 -7.68 -10.98 13.66
N ALA A 185 -7.17 -10.00 14.39
CA ALA A 185 -7.90 -9.32 15.45
C ALA A 185 -8.40 -7.95 14.98
N ILE A 186 -9.70 -7.69 15.17
CA ILE A 186 -10.31 -6.38 14.96
C ILE A 186 -10.96 -5.96 16.29
N ARG A 187 -10.59 -4.80 16.81
CA ARG A 187 -11.10 -4.26 18.06
C ARG A 187 -11.65 -2.86 17.83
N THR A 188 -12.83 -2.61 18.39
CA THR A 188 -13.44 -1.29 18.43
C THR A 188 -13.92 -0.94 19.83
N GLU A 189 -13.56 0.23 20.36
CA GLU A 189 -14.00 0.69 21.69
C GLU A 189 -15.35 1.41 21.61
N GLY A 190 -16.45 0.65 21.65
CA GLY A 190 -17.82 1.20 21.52
C GLY A 190 -18.25 1.48 20.09
N GLY A 191 -17.37 1.20 19.12
CA GLY A 191 -17.62 1.30 17.69
C GLY A 191 -18.32 0.08 17.06
N MET A 192 -18.24 0.00 15.73
CA MET A 192 -18.90 -1.05 14.93
C MET A 192 -17.89 -1.74 14.01
N VAL A 193 -18.00 -3.06 13.88
CA VAL A 193 -17.29 -3.84 12.87
C VAL A 193 -18.31 -4.35 11.85
N ALA A 194 -18.08 -4.07 10.56
CA ALA A 194 -18.93 -4.51 9.46
C ALA A 194 -18.10 -5.26 8.41
N LEU A 195 -18.48 -6.49 8.10
CA LEU A 195 -17.91 -7.30 7.01
C LEU A 195 -18.98 -7.45 5.95
N VAL A 196 -18.77 -6.88 4.76
CA VAL A 196 -19.76 -6.83 3.69
C VAL A 196 -19.20 -7.43 2.42
N ALA A 197 -19.82 -8.52 1.96
CA ALA A 197 -19.47 -9.18 0.71
C ALA A 197 -20.61 -9.04 -0.31
N GLY A 198 -20.28 -8.68 -1.55
CA GLY A 198 -21.28 -8.53 -2.61
C GLY A 198 -20.70 -7.93 -3.89
N GLU A 199 -21.59 -7.51 -4.80
CA GLU A 199 -21.18 -6.79 -6.04
C GLU A 199 -21.23 -5.27 -5.87
N ASN A 200 -22.16 -4.80 -5.03
CA ASN A 200 -22.33 -3.41 -4.63
C ASN A 200 -22.74 -3.38 -3.16
N ALA A 201 -22.44 -2.29 -2.46
CA ALA A 201 -22.82 -2.11 -1.07
C ALA A 201 -23.10 -0.65 -0.75
N MET A 202 -23.98 -0.40 0.20
CA MET A 202 -24.16 0.91 0.80
C MET A 202 -24.08 0.76 2.31
N LEU A 203 -23.18 1.51 2.93
CA LEU A 203 -23.13 1.66 4.37
C LEU A 203 -23.77 2.98 4.74
N ALA A 204 -24.74 2.92 5.65
CA ALA A 204 -25.40 4.09 6.19
C ALA A 204 -25.30 4.04 7.71
N LYS A 205 -24.85 5.14 8.31
CA LYS A 205 -24.96 5.32 9.75
C LYS A 205 -26.42 5.63 10.06
N ILE A 206 -27.11 4.73 10.76
CA ILE A 206 -28.50 4.95 11.17
C ILE A 206 -28.47 5.85 12.40
N ASP A 207 -28.37 7.16 12.17
CA ASP A 207 -28.64 8.16 13.21
C ASP A 207 -30.16 8.41 13.29
N GLY A 208 -30.91 7.41 13.77
CA GLY A 208 -32.21 7.58 14.44
C GLY A 208 -33.34 8.38 13.76
N ARG A 209 -33.26 8.78 12.50
CA ARG A 209 -34.35 9.42 11.75
C ARG A 209 -34.39 8.90 10.32
N VAL A 210 -35.52 8.25 10.02
CA VAL A 210 -36.02 8.01 8.66
C VAL A 210 -36.62 9.30 8.13
#